data_AF-A0A2E6E880-F1
#
_entry.id   AF-A0A2E6E880-F1
#
_cell.length_a   1.000
_cell.length_b   1.000
_cell.length_c   1.000
_cell.angle_alpha   90.00
_cell.angle_beta   90.00
_cell.angle_gamma   90.00
#
_symmetry.space_group_name_H-M   'P 1'
#
loop_
_entity.id
_entity.type
_entity.pdbx_description
1 polymer ?
#
loop_
_entity_poly.entity_id
_entity_poly.type
_entity_poly.pdbx_seq_one_letter_code
_entity_poly.pdbx_strand_id
1 'polypeptide(L)'
;MGKERQLTIIILAVWTGVVGLLFLHGSGLLNISFLAFPQSRGNLIFLEEYKQTNILGLGKMVLAIPHGVAFVHPKRAKKLREENIFVASSLQEAKRMVDAGGQELVHVLKWLDVDYKSISFLRMGDKIYGVPQINAASGNPTFVQEWFGFEEKLIGSSMQEAREWVDGERWLNK
;
A
#
# COMPACT_ATOMS: atom_id res chain seq x y z
N MET A 1 32.43 -39.37 15.28
CA MET A 1 32.30 -38.10 14.53
C MET A 1 32.99 -37.01 15.35
N GLY A 2 34.00 -36.32 14.82
CA GLY A 2 34.86 -35.42 15.62
C GLY A 2 34.10 -34.21 16.18
N LYS A 3 34.43 -33.80 17.41
CA LYS A 3 33.82 -32.66 18.12
C LYS A 3 33.83 -31.37 17.27
N GLU A 4 34.88 -31.16 16.47
CA GLU A 4 35.00 -30.03 15.55
C GLU A 4 33.92 -30.03 14.47
N ARG A 5 33.59 -31.18 13.89
CA ARG A 5 32.53 -31.31 12.89
C ARG A 5 31.15 -31.02 13.48
N GLN A 6 30.92 -31.41 14.74
CA GLN A 6 29.68 -31.08 15.45
C GLN A 6 29.57 -29.57 15.70
N LEU A 7 30.66 -28.94 16.15
CA LEU A 7 30.70 -27.50 16.37
C LEU A 7 30.43 -26.70 15.08
N THR A 8 31.05 -27.10 13.96
CA THR A 8 30.82 -26.46 12.66
C THR A 8 29.36 -26.57 12.21
N ILE A 9 28.74 -27.75 12.38
CA ILE A 9 27.31 -27.93 12.03
C ILE A 9 26.41 -27.04 12.90
N ILE A 10 26.69 -26.95 14.21
CA ILE A 10 25.93 -26.10 15.12
C ILE A 10 26.05 -24.62 14.70
N ILE A 11 27.27 -24.16 14.42
CA ILE A 11 27.52 -22.77 13.99
C ILE A 11 26.76 -22.47 12.68
N LEU A 12 26.83 -23.37 11.70
CA LEU A 12 26.12 -23.20 10.42
C LEU A 12 24.60 -23.18 10.61
N ALA A 13 24.05 -24.06 11.45
CA ALA A 13 22.63 -24.10 11.76
C ALA A 13 22.15 -22.81 12.43
N VAL A 14 22.89 -22.31 13.42
CA VAL A 14 22.60 -21.05 14.10
C VAL A 14 22.64 -19.88 13.11
N TRP A 15 23.70 -19.78 12.30
CA TRP A 15 23.80 -18.72 11.31
C TRP A 15 22.68 -18.75 10.27
N THR A 16 22.31 -19.93 9.81
CA THR A 16 21.20 -20.10 8.86
C THR A 16 19.88 -19.65 9.47
N GLY A 17 19.64 -19.98 10.75
CA GLY A 17 18.48 -19.49 11.50
C GLY A 17 18.45 -17.97 11.64
N VAL A 18 19.59 -17.35 11.94
CA VAL A 18 19.72 -15.88 12.03
C VAL A 18 19.42 -15.22 10.68
N VAL A 19 20.01 -15.72 9.60
CA VAL A 19 19.77 -15.19 8.24
C VAL A 19 18.30 -15.34 7.84
N GLY A 20 17.67 -16.49 8.12
CA GLY A 20 16.25 -16.72 7.87
C GLY A 20 15.35 -15.74 8.64
N LEU A 21 15.64 -15.52 9.93
CA LEU A 21 14.90 -14.55 10.76
C LEU A 21 15.05 -13.11 10.24
N LEU A 22 16.27 -12.71 9.86
CA LEU A 22 16.52 -11.39 9.28
C LEU A 22 15.78 -11.21 7.95
N PHE A 23 15.73 -12.25 7.10
CA PHE A 23 14.98 -12.22 5.85
C PHE A 23 13.46 -12.11 6.08
N LEU A 24 12.90 -12.92 6.99
CA LEU A 24 11.49 -12.87 7.35
C LEU A 24 11.11 -11.52 7.97
N HIS A 25 12.01 -10.91 8.74
CA HIS A 25 11.81 -9.59 9.29
C HIS A 25 11.89 -8.49 8.23
N GLY A 26 12.96 -8.47 7.44
CA GLY A 26 13.20 -7.46 6.41
C GLY A 26 12.13 -7.47 5.31
N SER A 27 11.63 -8.64 4.94
CA SER A 27 10.53 -8.79 3.97
C SER A 27 9.16 -8.33 4.50
N GLY A 28 9.02 -8.12 5.81
CA GLY A 28 7.75 -7.75 6.43
C GLY A 28 6.82 -8.92 6.74
N LEU A 29 7.25 -10.17 6.53
CA LEU A 29 6.45 -11.37 6.87
C LEU A 29 6.32 -11.60 8.38
N LEU A 30 7.36 -11.26 9.16
CA LEU A 30 7.36 -11.33 10.62
C LEU A 30 7.85 -10.00 11.23
N ASN A 31 7.07 -9.42 12.13
CA ASN A 31 7.52 -8.25 12.88
C ASN A 31 8.23 -8.68 14.17
N ILE A 32 9.52 -8.35 14.30
CA ILE A 32 10.36 -8.72 15.44
C ILE A 32 10.76 -7.41 16.14
N SER A 33 10.18 -7.16 17.31
CA SER A 33 10.21 -5.85 17.99
C SER A 33 11.61 -5.35 18.40
N PHE A 34 12.59 -6.25 18.61
CA PHE A 34 13.96 -5.87 18.96
C PHE A 34 14.86 -5.61 17.74
N LEU A 35 14.42 -5.96 16.53
CA LEU A 35 15.13 -5.63 15.30
C LEU A 35 14.66 -4.23 14.83
N ALA A 36 15.54 -3.23 14.94
CA ALA A 36 15.23 -1.85 14.58
C ALA A 36 15.32 -1.56 13.06
N PHE A 37 15.36 -2.60 12.22
CA PHE A 37 15.51 -2.43 10.78
C PHE A 37 14.17 -2.02 10.14
N PRO A 38 14.16 -1.05 9.23
CA PRO A 38 12.96 -0.72 8.48
C PRO A 38 12.58 -1.89 7.58
N GLN A 39 11.41 -2.50 7.81
CA GLN A 39 10.86 -3.51 6.93
C GLN A 39 10.57 -2.91 5.55
N SER A 40 10.71 -3.68 4.47
CA SER A 40 10.27 -3.28 3.14
C SER A 40 8.75 -3.14 3.14
N ARG A 41 8.25 -1.92 3.33
CA ARG A 41 6.82 -1.62 3.31
C ARG A 41 6.35 -1.48 1.86
N GLY A 42 6.08 -2.61 1.22
CA GLY A 42 5.36 -2.68 -0.05
C GLY A 42 6.23 -2.92 -1.27
N ASN A 43 5.81 -3.90 -2.07
CA ASN A 43 6.17 -3.97 -3.48
C ASN A 43 5.60 -2.75 -4.21
N LEU A 44 6.38 -2.22 -5.15
CA LEU A 44 5.88 -1.28 -6.14
C LEU A 44 5.01 -2.07 -7.14
N ILE A 45 3.75 -1.69 -7.30
CA ILE A 45 2.81 -2.39 -8.17
C ILE A 45 2.43 -1.44 -9.30
N PHE A 46 2.63 -1.85 -10.54
CA PHE A 46 2.09 -1.10 -11.67
C PHE A 46 0.57 -1.29 -11.71
N LEU A 47 -0.19 -0.20 -11.65
CA LEU A 47 -1.66 -0.24 -11.70
C LEU A 47 -2.12 0.00 -13.14
N GLU A 48 -1.75 1.14 -13.71
CA GLU A 48 -2.11 1.49 -15.09
C GLU A 48 -1.25 2.65 -15.63
N GLU A 49 -1.40 2.90 -16.93
CA GLU A 49 -0.97 4.14 -17.57
C GLU A 49 -2.17 5.08 -17.77
N TYR A 50 -2.01 6.35 -17.41
CA TYR A 50 -3.03 7.38 -17.58
C TYR A 50 -2.40 8.70 -18.04
N LYS A 51 -2.80 9.22 -19.22
CA LYS A 51 -2.32 10.51 -19.76
C LYS A 51 -0.80 10.72 -19.63
N GLN A 52 0.00 9.82 -20.21
CA GLN A 52 1.48 9.87 -20.16
C GLN A 52 2.04 9.86 -18.72
N THR A 53 1.32 9.23 -17.80
CA THR A 53 1.68 9.09 -16.38
C THR A 53 1.52 7.63 -16.00
N ASN A 54 2.54 7.07 -15.36
CA ASN A 54 2.48 5.75 -14.76
C ASN A 54 1.85 5.87 -13.37
N ILE A 55 0.77 5.14 -13.12
CA ILE A 55 0.15 5.07 -11.80
C ILE A 55 0.59 3.78 -11.11
N LEU A 56 1.19 3.94 -9.94
CA LEU A 56 1.86 2.88 -9.20
C LEU A 56 1.32 2.78 -7.78
N GLY A 57 1.05 1.57 -7.29
CA GLY A 57 0.76 1.30 -5.90
C GLY A 57 2.05 1.12 -5.08
N LEU A 58 2.08 1.69 -3.88
CA LEU A 58 3.17 1.49 -2.91
C LEU A 58 2.59 1.43 -1.49
N GLY A 59 2.47 0.22 -0.94
CA GLY A 59 1.84 0.05 0.38
C GLY A 59 0.38 0.52 0.39
N LYS A 60 0.08 1.57 1.16
CA LYS A 60 -1.27 2.18 1.25
C LYS A 60 -1.46 3.41 0.34
N MET A 61 -0.44 3.82 -0.42
CA MET A 61 -0.51 5.01 -1.27
C MET A 61 -0.42 4.65 -2.75
N VAL A 62 -0.89 5.57 -3.57
CA VAL A 62 -0.79 5.55 -5.02
C VAL A 62 0.11 6.70 -5.47
N LEU A 63 1.03 6.43 -6.37
CA LEU A 63 1.96 7.39 -6.95
C LEU A 63 1.63 7.57 -8.43
N ALA A 64 1.51 8.83 -8.85
CA ALA A 64 1.38 9.16 -10.27
C ALA A 64 2.70 9.78 -10.74
N ILE A 65 3.43 9.08 -11.60
CA ILE A 65 4.77 9.45 -12.06
C ILE A 65 4.73 9.75 -13.56
N PRO A 66 4.95 11.01 -13.99
CA PRO A 66 4.99 11.35 -15.41
C PRO A 66 6.03 10.54 -16.17
N HIS A 67 5.78 10.26 -17.45
CA HIS A 67 6.73 9.57 -18.31
C HIS A 67 8.03 10.37 -18.45
N GLY A 68 9.17 9.66 -18.51
CA GLY A 68 10.50 10.27 -18.54
C GLY A 68 11.01 10.76 -17.17
N VAL A 69 10.18 10.71 -16.13
CA VAL A 69 10.58 11.05 -14.75
C VAL A 69 10.97 9.78 -13.99
N ALA A 70 12.11 9.83 -13.30
CA ALA A 70 12.58 8.71 -12.48
C ALA A 70 11.75 8.56 -11.19
N PHE A 71 11.68 7.34 -10.65
CA PHE A 71 11.02 7.10 -9.37
C PHE A 71 11.67 7.93 -8.25
N VAL A 72 10.84 8.66 -7.50
CA VAL A 72 11.24 9.44 -6.33
C VAL A 72 10.53 8.89 -5.10
N HIS A 73 11.30 8.61 -4.06
CA HIS A 73 10.76 8.07 -2.81
C HIS A 73 9.74 9.06 -2.17
N PRO A 74 8.57 8.59 -1.68
CA PRO A 74 7.49 9.44 -1.17
C PRO A 74 7.90 10.45 -0.08
N LYS A 75 8.86 10.07 0.77
CA LYS A 75 9.43 10.95 1.81
C LYS A 75 10.14 12.21 1.28
N ARG A 76 10.45 12.30 -0.03
CA ARG A 76 11.16 13.44 -0.64
C ARG A 76 10.18 14.45 -1.25
N ALA A 77 9.33 15.05 -0.40
CA ALA A 77 8.23 15.94 -0.81
C ALA A 77 8.67 17.08 -1.76
N LYS A 78 9.82 17.71 -1.49
CA LYS A 78 10.37 18.76 -2.36
C LYS A 78 10.63 18.25 -3.78
N LYS A 79 11.33 17.12 -3.89
CA LYS A 79 11.67 16.52 -5.19
C LYS A 79 10.43 16.00 -5.92
N LEU A 80 9.47 15.42 -5.21
CA LEU A 80 8.19 15.01 -5.82
C LEU A 80 7.49 16.19 -6.49
N ARG A 81 7.44 17.33 -5.82
CA ARG A 81 6.82 18.55 -6.35
C ARG A 81 7.56 19.11 -7.56
N GLU A 82 8.90 19.11 -7.51
CA GLU A 82 9.76 19.56 -8.63
C GLU A 82 9.55 18.71 -9.88
N GLU A 83 9.32 17.41 -9.70
CA GLU A 83 9.18 16.42 -10.78
C GLU A 83 7.71 16.16 -11.18
N ASN A 84 6.76 16.94 -10.64
CA ASN A 84 5.31 16.76 -10.84
C ASN A 84 4.81 15.33 -10.52
N ILE A 85 5.38 14.70 -9.50
CA ILE A 85 4.95 13.39 -9.00
C ILE A 85 3.90 13.61 -7.91
N PHE A 86 2.75 12.96 -8.06
CA PHE A 86 1.65 13.07 -7.11
C PHE A 86 1.56 11.85 -6.20
N VAL A 87 1.15 12.07 -4.95
CA VAL A 87 0.88 11.03 -3.96
C VAL A 87 -0.59 11.10 -3.58
N ALA A 88 -1.30 10.01 -3.81
CA ALA A 88 -2.73 9.86 -3.58
C ALA A 88 -3.03 8.65 -2.69
N SER A 89 -4.27 8.57 -2.23
CA SER A 89 -4.78 7.49 -1.37
C SER A 89 -5.55 6.43 -2.16
N SER A 90 -5.93 6.72 -3.41
CA SER A 90 -6.63 5.81 -4.32
C SER A 90 -6.21 6.03 -5.77
N LEU A 91 -6.59 5.08 -6.63
CA LEU A 91 -6.38 5.15 -8.07
C LEU A 91 -7.13 6.32 -8.71
N GLN A 92 -8.39 6.51 -8.31
CA GLN A 92 -9.24 7.58 -8.82
C GLN A 92 -8.77 8.96 -8.35
N GLU A 93 -8.27 9.08 -7.12
CA GLU A 93 -7.65 10.32 -6.64
C GLU A 93 -6.36 10.64 -7.42
N ALA A 94 -5.52 9.64 -7.70
CA ALA A 94 -4.34 9.83 -8.53
C ALA A 94 -4.70 10.38 -9.92
N LYS A 95 -5.75 9.83 -10.56
CA LYS A 95 -6.27 10.34 -11.83
C LYS A 95 -6.74 11.80 -11.72
N ARG A 96 -7.51 12.14 -10.67
CA ARG A 96 -7.93 13.51 -10.41
C ARG A 96 -6.74 14.47 -10.24
N MET A 97 -5.67 14.04 -9.58
CA MET A 97 -4.45 14.84 -9.41
C MET A 97 -3.72 15.05 -10.75
N VAL A 98 -3.63 14.01 -11.57
CA VAL A 98 -3.07 14.12 -12.93
C VAL A 98 -3.91 15.09 -13.78
N ASP A 99 -5.23 15.00 -13.71
CA ASP A 99 -6.15 15.91 -14.40
C ASP A 99 -6.01 17.36 -13.93
N ALA A 100 -5.74 17.58 -12.65
CA ALA A 100 -5.53 18.90 -12.06
C ALA A 100 -4.16 19.51 -12.40
N GLY A 101 -3.20 18.73 -12.90
CA GLY A 101 -1.92 19.24 -13.40
C GLY A 101 -1.11 20.06 -12.39
N GLY A 102 -1.16 19.70 -11.10
CA GLY A 102 -0.45 20.41 -10.02
C GLY A 102 -1.24 21.53 -9.33
N GLN A 103 -2.50 21.74 -9.72
CA GLN A 103 -3.44 22.56 -8.95
C GLN A 103 -3.88 21.83 -7.68
N GLU A 104 -4.21 22.59 -6.65
CA GLU A 104 -4.73 22.03 -5.40
C GLU A 104 -6.12 21.45 -5.64
N LEU A 105 -6.29 20.15 -5.32
CA LEU A 105 -7.60 19.51 -5.43
C LEU A 105 -8.53 20.06 -4.35
N VAL A 106 -9.72 20.49 -4.76
CA VAL A 106 -10.79 20.92 -3.84
C VAL A 106 -11.27 19.76 -2.95
N HIS A 107 -11.12 18.52 -3.43
CA HIS A 107 -11.61 17.32 -2.75
C HIS A 107 -10.52 16.23 -2.72
N VAL A 108 -9.78 16.20 -1.61
CA VAL A 108 -8.73 15.20 -1.30
C VAL A 108 -9.31 14.17 -0.35
N LEU A 109 -9.02 12.89 -0.58
CA LEU A 109 -9.37 11.81 0.33
C LEU A 109 -8.49 11.86 1.57
N LYS A 110 -9.12 11.86 2.74
CA LYS A 110 -8.44 11.80 4.04
C LYS A 110 -8.64 10.43 4.67
N TRP A 111 -7.57 9.81 5.11
CA TRP A 111 -7.61 8.56 5.87
C TRP A 111 -8.37 8.77 7.18
N LEU A 112 -9.23 7.81 7.52
CA LEU A 112 -9.93 7.79 8.81
C LEU A 112 -9.19 6.95 9.86
N ASP A 113 -8.00 6.42 9.53
CA ASP A 113 -7.19 5.52 10.38
C ASP A 113 -7.97 4.34 10.98
N VAL A 114 -9.02 3.91 10.28
CA VAL A 114 -9.83 2.74 10.61
C VAL A 114 -9.82 1.80 9.42
N ASP A 115 -9.33 0.59 9.67
CA ASP A 115 -9.35 -0.52 8.74
C ASP A 115 -10.42 -1.52 9.19
N TYR A 116 -11.23 -2.04 8.26
CA TYR A 116 -12.27 -3.03 8.54
C TYR A 116 -12.34 -4.07 7.42
N LYS A 117 -12.20 -5.36 7.78
CA LYS A 117 -12.20 -6.50 6.82
C LYS A 117 -11.30 -6.26 5.60
N SER A 118 -10.05 -5.84 5.84
CA SER A 118 -9.07 -5.52 4.78
C SER A 118 -9.45 -4.35 3.87
N ILE A 119 -10.41 -3.51 4.27
CA ILE A 119 -10.78 -2.29 3.56
C ILE A 119 -10.40 -1.10 4.44
N SER A 120 -9.65 -0.17 3.86
CA SER A 120 -9.32 1.09 4.48
C SER A 120 -10.40 2.11 4.23
N PHE A 121 -10.77 2.89 5.24
CA PHE A 121 -11.81 3.89 5.10
C PHE A 121 -11.22 5.30 4.96
N LEU A 122 -11.74 6.04 3.97
CA LEU A 122 -11.33 7.39 3.64
C LEU A 122 -12.56 8.30 3.60
N ARG A 123 -12.35 9.60 3.82
CA ARG A 123 -13.40 10.61 3.80
C ARG A 123 -13.12 11.70 2.79
N MET A 124 -14.17 12.10 2.07
CA MET A 124 -14.16 13.26 1.17
C MET A 124 -15.48 14.01 1.36
N GLY A 125 -15.44 15.15 2.06
CA GLY A 125 -16.65 15.81 2.55
C GLY A 125 -17.43 14.92 3.52
N ASP A 126 -18.74 14.81 3.32
CA ASP A 126 -19.64 13.97 4.13
C ASP A 126 -19.73 12.51 3.65
N LYS A 127 -18.89 12.13 2.69
CA LYS A 127 -18.90 10.79 2.09
C LYS A 127 -17.73 9.96 2.60
N ILE A 128 -17.99 8.67 2.82
CA ILE A 128 -17.00 7.66 3.19
C ILE A 128 -16.76 6.74 2.00
N TYR A 129 -15.50 6.61 1.65
CA TYR A 129 -15.00 5.74 0.60
C TYR A 129 -14.24 4.58 1.23
N GLY A 130 -14.44 3.37 0.70
CA GLY A 130 -13.61 2.22 1.01
C GLY A 130 -12.53 2.06 -0.06
N VAL A 131 -11.35 1.59 0.33
CA VAL A 131 -10.27 1.17 -0.58
C VAL A 131 -9.70 -0.16 -0.07
N PRO A 132 -9.71 -1.24 -0.88
CA PRO A 132 -9.14 -2.51 -0.48
C PRO A 132 -7.64 -2.39 -0.22
N GLN A 133 -7.19 -3.00 0.87
CA GLN A 133 -5.78 -3.09 1.21
C GLN A 133 -5.07 -4.10 0.34
N ILE A 134 -3.90 -3.73 -0.17
CA ILE A 134 -3.00 -4.68 -0.82
C ILE A 134 -2.05 -5.24 0.21
N ASN A 135 -1.87 -6.57 0.19
CA ASN A 135 -0.80 -7.18 0.93
C ASN A 135 0.52 -6.77 0.29
N ALA A 136 1.18 -5.81 0.92
CA ALA A 136 2.47 -5.26 0.57
C ALA A 136 3.54 -6.32 0.25
N ALA A 137 3.50 -7.49 0.89
CA ALA A 137 4.48 -8.55 0.73
C ALA A 137 4.24 -9.45 -0.51
N SER A 138 2.99 -9.63 -0.94
CA SER A 138 2.64 -10.51 -2.07
C SER A 138 2.21 -9.76 -3.33
N GLY A 139 1.92 -8.46 -3.23
CA GLY A 139 1.32 -7.68 -4.32
C GLY A 139 -0.13 -8.08 -4.64
N ASN A 140 -0.68 -9.07 -3.94
CA ASN A 140 -2.04 -9.55 -4.14
C ASN A 140 -3.01 -8.78 -3.23
N PRO A 141 -4.20 -8.40 -3.73
CA PRO A 141 -5.25 -7.79 -2.92
C PRO A 141 -5.62 -8.74 -1.77
N THR A 142 -5.73 -8.19 -0.56
CA THR A 142 -6.04 -8.98 0.63
C THR A 142 -7.54 -9.30 0.63
N PHE A 143 -7.94 -10.51 0.23
CA PHE A 143 -9.30 -11.08 0.41
C PHE A 143 -10.50 -10.14 0.21
N VAL A 144 -10.49 -9.30 -0.83
CA VAL A 144 -11.71 -8.62 -1.30
C VAL A 144 -12.00 -9.13 -2.71
N GLN A 145 -13.00 -10.00 -2.85
CA GLN A 145 -13.37 -10.61 -4.13
C GLN A 145 -13.88 -9.55 -5.10
N GLU A 146 -13.43 -9.58 -6.35
CA GLU A 146 -13.88 -8.68 -7.43
C GLU A 146 -13.73 -7.15 -7.19
N TRP A 147 -13.09 -6.73 -6.10
CA TRP A 147 -12.77 -5.32 -5.85
C TRP A 147 -11.25 -5.15 -5.85
N PHE A 148 -10.75 -4.49 -6.89
CA PHE A 148 -9.32 -4.34 -7.11
C PHE A 148 -8.69 -3.40 -6.07
N GLY A 149 -7.43 -3.67 -5.71
CA GLY A 149 -6.69 -2.86 -4.76
C GLY A 149 -6.50 -1.43 -5.25
N PHE A 150 -6.46 -0.47 -4.32
CA PHE A 150 -6.42 0.98 -4.60
C PHE A 150 -7.65 1.58 -5.28
N GLU A 151 -8.61 0.78 -5.74
CA GLU A 151 -9.86 1.33 -6.27
C GLU A 151 -10.76 1.80 -5.13
N GLU A 152 -11.14 3.08 -5.14
CA GLU A 152 -12.12 3.62 -4.20
C GLU A 152 -13.55 3.27 -4.63
N LYS A 153 -14.41 2.99 -3.65
CA LYS A 153 -15.87 2.95 -3.83
C LYS A 153 -16.54 3.77 -2.74
N LEU A 154 -17.62 4.46 -3.08
CA LEU A 154 -18.48 5.12 -2.10
C LEU A 154 -19.24 4.04 -1.31
N ILE A 155 -19.05 4.01 0.00
CA ILE A 155 -19.62 2.98 0.88
C ILE A 155 -20.59 3.54 1.92
N GLY A 156 -20.74 4.86 2.02
CA GLY A 156 -21.75 5.49 2.86
C GLY A 156 -21.46 6.95 3.17
N SER A 157 -22.23 7.49 4.11
CA SER A 157 -22.05 8.83 4.70
C SER A 157 -21.65 8.77 6.19
N SER A 158 -21.80 7.61 6.82
CA SER A 158 -21.41 7.36 8.21
C SER A 158 -20.60 6.07 8.35
N MET A 159 -19.85 5.94 9.45
CA MET A 159 -19.06 4.73 9.73
C MET A 159 -19.94 3.49 9.93
N GLN A 160 -21.17 3.68 10.42
CA GLN A 160 -22.15 2.60 10.56
C GLN A 160 -22.59 2.09 9.19
N GLU A 161 -23.06 2.99 8.32
CA GLU A 161 -23.44 2.65 6.94
C GLU A 161 -22.29 1.98 6.19
N ALA A 162 -21.08 2.53 6.31
CA ALA A 162 -19.88 1.98 5.68
C ALA A 162 -19.60 0.54 6.12
N ARG A 163 -19.78 0.22 7.41
CA ARG A 163 -19.61 -1.15 7.93
C ARG A 163 -20.72 -2.07 7.45
N GLU A 164 -21.97 -1.64 7.51
CA GLU A 164 -23.11 -2.42 6.99
C GLU A 164 -22.98 -2.71 5.50
N TRP A 165 -22.44 -1.77 4.74
CA TRP A 165 -22.14 -1.93 3.32
C TRP A 165 -21.06 -2.99 3.09
N VAL A 166 -20.00 -2.96 3.90
CA VAL A 166 -18.91 -3.94 3.84
C VAL A 166 -19.36 -5.33 4.31
N ASP A 167 -20.16 -5.40 5.37
CA ASP A 167 -20.69 -6.65 5.91
C ASP A 167 -21.66 -7.32 4.95
N GLY A 168 -22.43 -6.53 4.20
CA GLY A 168 -23.31 -7.03 3.15
C GLY A 168 -22.63 -7.32 1.81
N GLU A 169 -21.28 -7.25 1.74
CA GLU A 169 -20.48 -7.50 0.53
C GLU A 169 -20.99 -6.77 -0.71
N ARG A 170 -21.52 -5.54 -0.53
CA ARG A 170 -22.30 -4.86 -1.58
C ARG A 170 -21.50 -4.49 -2.82
N TRP A 171 -20.17 -4.63 -2.79
CA TRP A 171 -19.32 -4.48 -3.98
C TRP A 171 -19.52 -5.60 -5.01
N LEU A 172 -20.08 -6.75 -4.62
CA LEU A 172 -20.38 -7.88 -5.49
C LEU A 172 -21.72 -7.72 -6.23
N ASN A 173 -22.59 -6.82 -5.77
CA ASN A 173 -23.88 -6.56 -6.38
C ASN A 173 -23.65 -5.63 -7.59
N LYS A 174 -23.66 -6.20 -8.80
CA LYS A 174 -23.54 -5.49 -10.07
C LYS A 174 -24.84 -4.76 -10.45
#